data_AF-G2QH34-F1
#
_entry.id   AF-G2QH34-F1
#
_cell.length_a   1.000
_cell.length_b   1.000
_cell.length_c   1.000
_cell.angle_alpha   90.00
_cell.angle_beta   90.00
_cell.angle_gamma   90.00
#
_symmetry.space_group_name_H-M   'P 1'
#
loop_
_entity.id
_entity.type
_entity.pdbx_description
1 polymer ?
#
loop_
_entity_poly.entity_id
_entity_poly.type
_entity_poly.pdbx_seq_one_letter_code
_entity_poly.pdbx_strand_id
1 'polypeptide(L)'
;MGSSSKPLKTGTWSPDEDKRLREAVAQYGNSWVAVAAKVETRNGDQCAKRWNENLNPELDHSPWSPHEDRLLLHLVGTFGTNWKSIADNFLEGRAPLALKNRYSLLMRRMRRKR
;
A
#
# COMPACT_ATOMS: atom_id res chain seq x y z
N MET A 1 33.45 11.26 14.40
CA MET A 1 33.00 10.08 13.62
C MET A 1 31.84 10.53 12.75
N GLY A 2 32.07 10.69 11.44
CA GLY A 2 31.07 11.21 10.52
C GLY A 2 30.03 10.13 10.21
N SER A 3 28.81 10.28 10.71
CA SER A 3 27.67 9.51 10.19
C SER A 3 27.41 9.97 8.76
N SER A 4 27.95 9.25 7.78
CA SER A 4 27.52 9.34 6.38
C SER A 4 26.09 8.79 6.29
N SER A 5 25.11 9.65 6.56
CA SER A 5 23.70 9.37 6.30
C SER A 5 23.55 9.16 4.79
N LYS A 6 23.48 7.89 4.36
CA LYS A 6 23.14 7.55 2.97
C LYS A 6 21.85 8.29 2.61
N PRO A 7 21.77 8.97 1.46
CA PRO A 7 20.57 9.70 1.09
C PRO A 7 19.39 8.72 0.99
N LEU A 8 18.28 9.07 1.66
CA LEU A 8 17.06 8.29 1.63
C LEU A 8 16.57 8.15 0.19
N LYS A 9 16.33 6.91 -0.25
CA LYS A 9 15.84 6.67 -1.61
C LYS A 9 14.35 7.03 -1.71
N THR A 10 14.00 7.77 -2.75
CA THR A 10 12.61 7.96 -3.20
C THR A 10 12.39 7.13 -4.46
N GLY A 11 11.16 6.64 -4.68
CA GLY A 11 10.83 5.81 -5.84
C GLY A 11 10.72 4.31 -5.54
N THR A 12 10.79 3.49 -6.60
CA THR A 12 10.48 2.05 -6.61
C THR A 12 11.22 1.26 -5.55
N TRP A 13 10.52 0.35 -4.88
CA TRP A 13 11.12 -0.59 -3.94
C TRP A 13 11.77 -1.74 -4.69
N SER A 14 13.04 -2.01 -4.37
CA SER A 14 13.75 -3.17 -4.89
C SER A 14 13.36 -4.46 -4.12
N PRO A 15 13.50 -5.65 -4.73
CA PRO A 15 13.27 -6.91 -4.03
C PRO A 15 14.11 -7.07 -2.76
N ASP A 16 15.35 -6.56 -2.74
CA ASP A 16 16.22 -6.56 -1.57
C ASP A 16 15.72 -5.62 -0.46
N GLU A 17 15.16 -4.46 -0.81
CA GLU A 17 14.49 -3.58 0.15
C GLU A 17 13.24 -4.24 0.74
N ASP A 18 12.41 -4.88 -0.09
CA ASP A 18 11.23 -5.59 0.38
C ASP A 18 11.60 -6.77 1.29
N LYS A 19 12.68 -7.51 0.98
CA LYS A 19 13.20 -8.58 1.83
C LYS A 19 13.61 -8.04 3.21
N ARG A 20 14.46 -7.00 3.24
CA ARG A 20 14.89 -6.37 4.49
C ARG A 20 13.72 -5.80 5.29
N LEU A 21 12.72 -5.23 4.61
CA LEU A 21 11.51 -4.73 5.25
C LEU A 21 10.70 -5.86 5.89
N ARG A 22 10.49 -7.00 5.21
CA ARG A 22 9.80 -8.16 5.80
C ARG A 22 10.53 -8.71 7.01
N GLU A 23 11.84 -8.89 6.92
CA GLU A 23 12.66 -9.38 8.04
C GLU A 23 12.61 -8.41 9.23
N ALA A 24 12.72 -7.10 8.96
CA ALA A 24 12.67 -6.09 9.99
C ALA A 24 11.29 -6.00 10.66
N VAL A 25 10.20 -6.10 9.91
CA VAL A 25 8.85 -6.11 10.49
C VAL A 25 8.60 -7.39 11.28
N ALA A 26 9.10 -8.54 10.82
CA ALA A 26 9.02 -9.79 11.60
C ALA A 26 9.79 -9.69 12.94
N GLN A 27 10.89 -8.93 12.98
CA GLN A 27 11.70 -8.74 14.18
C GLN A 27 11.18 -7.65 15.13
N TYR A 28 10.72 -6.51 14.57
CA TYR A 28 10.42 -5.29 15.34
C TYR A 28 8.94 -4.89 15.31
N GLY A 29 8.08 -5.64 14.61
CA GLY A 29 6.67 -5.32 14.40
C GLY A 29 6.48 -3.96 13.72
N ASN A 30 5.50 -3.19 14.20
CA ASN A 30 5.16 -1.86 13.68
C ASN A 30 6.05 -0.74 14.24
N SER A 31 7.22 -1.07 14.80
CA SER A 31 8.21 -0.08 15.23
C SER A 31 8.95 0.48 14.01
N TRP A 32 8.29 1.38 13.27
CA TRP A 32 8.78 1.86 11.98
C TRP A 32 10.15 2.55 12.03
N VAL A 33 10.51 3.13 13.17
CA VAL A 33 11.84 3.71 13.40
C VAL A 33 12.91 2.61 13.43
N ALA A 34 12.67 1.51 14.17
CA ALA A 34 13.58 0.36 14.21
C ALA A 34 13.62 -0.37 12.86
N VAL A 35 12.46 -0.52 12.21
CA VAL A 35 12.36 -1.11 10.88
C VAL A 35 13.17 -0.32 9.86
N ALA A 36 13.03 1.00 9.84
CA ALA A 36 13.80 1.87 8.94
C ALA A 36 15.31 1.78 9.19
N ALA A 37 15.74 1.68 10.45
CA ALA A 37 17.15 1.48 10.80
C ALA A 37 17.71 0.17 10.20
N LYS A 38 16.91 -0.89 10.12
CA LYS A 38 17.29 -2.16 9.49
C LYS A 38 17.21 -2.14 7.96
N VAL A 39 16.26 -1.39 7.40
CA VAL A 39 16.13 -1.19 5.94
C VAL A 39 17.25 -0.28 5.41
N GLU A 40 17.79 0.63 6.22
CA GLU A 40 18.91 1.55 5.95
C GLU A 40 18.74 2.54 4.77
N THR A 41 17.87 2.25 3.81
CA THR A 41 17.69 3.03 2.57
C THR A 41 16.41 3.85 2.55
N ARG A 42 15.51 3.61 3.51
CA ARG A 42 14.16 4.18 3.61
C ARG A 42 13.89 4.63 5.03
N ASN A 43 13.00 5.62 5.18
CA ASN A 43 12.57 6.10 6.50
C ASN A 43 11.35 5.31 7.02
N GLY A 44 10.95 5.59 8.26
CA GLY A 44 9.84 4.88 8.92
C GLY A 44 8.52 5.01 8.16
N ASP A 45 8.16 6.22 7.71
CA ASP A 45 6.92 6.44 6.98
C ASP A 45 6.87 5.69 5.65
N GLN A 46 8.00 5.64 4.93
CA GLN A 46 8.12 4.87 3.71
C GLN A 46 7.96 3.37 3.97
N CYS A 47 8.58 2.86 5.04
CA CYS A 47 8.45 1.46 5.44
C CYS A 47 7.01 1.11 5.82
N ALA A 48 6.38 1.93 6.66
CA ALA A 48 4.99 1.79 7.08
C ALA A 48 4.05 1.76 5.87
N LYS A 49 4.22 2.71 4.96
CA LYS A 49 3.42 2.78 3.73
C LYS A 49 3.62 1.55 2.86
N ARG A 50 4.87 1.13 2.62
CA ARG A 50 5.17 -0.05 1.79
C ARG A 50 4.57 -1.32 2.38
N TRP A 51 4.69 -1.50 3.70
CA TRP A 51 4.09 -2.62 4.42
C TRP A 51 2.58 -2.64 4.26
N ASN A 52 1.90 -1.57 4.69
CA ASN A 52 0.43 -1.50 4.73
C ASN A 52 -0.23 -1.49 3.35
N GLU A 53 0.49 -1.09 2.29
CA GLU A 53 -0.08 -1.04 0.94
C GLU A 53 0.29 -2.25 0.07
N ASN A 54 1.36 -3.00 0.37
CA ASN A 54 1.89 -4.01 -0.56
C ASN A 54 2.46 -5.29 0.08
N LEU A 55 3.11 -5.22 1.24
CA LEU A 55 3.88 -6.36 1.78
C LEU A 55 3.22 -7.07 2.95
N ASN A 56 2.26 -6.44 3.62
CA ASN A 56 1.54 -7.06 4.72
C ASN A 56 0.84 -8.34 4.20
N PRO A 57 1.16 -9.53 4.73
CA PRO A 57 0.55 -10.80 4.29
C PRO A 57 -0.96 -10.87 4.55
N GLU A 58 -1.51 -10.02 5.41
CA GLU A 58 -2.96 -9.91 5.64
C GLU A 58 -3.69 -9.19 4.50
N LEU A 59 -2.96 -8.58 3.55
CA LEU A 59 -3.58 -7.92 2.41
C LEU A 59 -4.12 -8.93 1.41
N ASP A 60 -5.37 -8.70 0.99
CA ASP A 60 -5.99 -9.48 -0.06
C ASP A 60 -5.48 -9.05 -1.44
N HIS A 61 -4.61 -9.90 -2.00
CA HIS A 61 -4.06 -9.78 -3.34
C HIS A 61 -4.88 -10.53 -4.42
N SER A 62 -6.05 -11.06 -4.07
CA SER A 62 -6.92 -11.78 -5.01
C SER A 62 -7.35 -10.89 -6.19
N PRO A 63 -7.70 -11.48 -7.36
CA PRO A 63 -8.26 -10.72 -8.46
C PRO A 63 -9.59 -10.05 -8.07
N TRP A 64 -9.76 -8.79 -8.45
CA TRP A 64 -11.00 -8.05 -8.26
C TRP A 64 -12.17 -8.70 -9.02
N SER A 65 -13.19 -9.10 -8.27
CA SER A 65 -14.43 -9.63 -8.82
C SER A 65 -15.33 -8.53 -9.40
N PRO A 66 -16.24 -8.88 -10.34
CA PRO A 66 -17.24 -7.93 -10.83
C PRO A 66 -18.17 -7.40 -9.73
N HIS A 67 -18.37 -8.17 -8.65
CA HIS A 67 -19.15 -7.73 -7.50
C HIS A 67 -18.42 -6.63 -6.74
N GLU A 68 -17.14 -6.86 -6.40
CA GLU A 68 -16.30 -5.84 -5.76
C GLU A 68 -16.16 -4.58 -6.62
N ASP A 69 -16.11 -4.71 -7.94
CA ASP A 69 -16.10 -3.53 -8.84
C ASP A 69 -17.34 -2.67 -8.67
N ARG A 70 -18.52 -3.30 -8.64
CA ARG A 70 -19.80 -2.59 -8.45
C ARG A 70 -19.85 -1.96 -7.07
N LEU A 71 -19.43 -2.69 -6.04
CA LEU A 71 -19.37 -2.20 -4.68
C LEU A 71 -18.41 -1.01 -4.57
N LEU A 72 -17.20 -1.11 -5.12
CA LEU A 72 -16.22 -0.04 -5.12
C LEU A 72 -16.75 1.23 -5.80
N LEU A 73 -17.38 1.10 -6.97
CA LEU A 73 -17.98 2.23 -7.67
C LEU A 73 -19.10 2.87 -6.85
N HIS A 74 -19.95 2.07 -6.22
CA HIS A 74 -21.01 2.56 -5.34
C HIS A 74 -20.44 3.31 -4.14
N LEU A 75 -19.47 2.71 -3.43
CA LEU A 75 -18.84 3.30 -2.25
C LEU A 75 -18.11 4.60 -2.59
N VAL A 76 -17.43 4.69 -3.73
CA VAL A 76 -16.80 5.94 -4.18
C VAL A 76 -17.83 6.99 -4.56
N GLY A 77 -18.98 6.59 -5.11
CA GLY A 77 -20.10 7.49 -5.36
C GLY A 77 -20.73 8.05 -4.08
N THR A 78 -20.80 7.24 -3.02
CA THR A 78 -21.43 7.60 -1.74
C THR A 78 -20.46 8.36 -0.81
N PHE A 79 -19.22 7.91 -0.67
CA PHE A 79 -18.24 8.39 0.31
C PHE A 79 -17.07 9.17 -0.31
N GLY A 80 -17.03 9.30 -1.63
CA GLY A 80 -15.92 9.94 -2.34
C GLY A 80 -14.65 9.09 -2.37
N THR A 81 -13.49 9.74 -2.46
CA THR A 81 -12.19 9.06 -2.64
C THR A 81 -11.42 8.84 -1.34
N ASN A 82 -12.14 8.72 -0.21
CA ASN A 82 -11.54 8.37 1.07
C ASN A 82 -11.20 6.88 1.12
N TRP A 83 -10.15 6.48 0.40
CA TRP A 83 -9.75 5.09 0.22
C TRP A 83 -9.49 4.34 1.52
N LYS A 84 -8.93 5.04 2.53
CA LYS A 84 -8.67 4.45 3.84
C LYS A 84 -9.99 4.09 4.53
N SER A 85 -10.92 5.03 4.63
CA SER A 85 -12.23 4.77 5.21
C SER A 85 -12.98 3.66 4.47
N ILE A 86 -12.93 3.65 3.13
CA ILE A 86 -13.60 2.62 2.33
C ILE A 86 -13.00 1.23 2.58
N ALA A 87 -11.68 1.13 2.59
CA ALA A 87 -10.98 -0.13 2.90
C ALA A 87 -11.35 -0.62 4.31
N ASP A 88 -11.19 0.24 5.31
CA ASP A 88 -11.36 -0.11 6.72
C ASP A 88 -12.82 -0.52 7.07
N ASN A 89 -13.82 0.04 6.38
CA ASN A 89 -15.24 -0.18 6.72
C ASN A 89 -15.99 -1.16 5.81
N PHE A 90 -15.54 -1.36 4.56
CA PHE A 90 -16.35 -2.08 3.56
C PHE A 90 -15.58 -3.11 2.74
N LEU A 91 -14.25 -3.00 2.66
CA LEU A 91 -13.39 -3.88 1.86
C LEU A 91 -12.21 -4.36 2.70
N GLU A 92 -12.53 -5.11 3.76
CA GLU A 92 -11.54 -5.64 4.69
C GLU A 92 -10.46 -6.44 3.95
N GLY A 93 -9.20 -6.25 4.33
CA GLY A 93 -8.04 -6.85 3.67
C GLY A 93 -7.61 -6.16 2.37
N ARG A 94 -8.45 -5.33 1.72
CA ARG A 94 -8.01 -4.59 0.53
C ARG A 94 -7.25 -3.31 0.91
N ALA A 95 -6.00 -3.20 0.48
CA ALA A 95 -5.22 -1.98 0.70
C ALA A 95 -5.88 -0.75 0.04
N PRO A 96 -5.86 0.44 0.68
CA PRO A 96 -6.38 1.68 0.09
C PRO A 96 -5.82 2.00 -1.30
N LEU A 97 -4.54 1.68 -1.54
CA LEU A 97 -3.90 1.84 -2.84
C LEU A 97 -4.51 0.91 -3.91
N ALA A 98 -4.89 -0.31 -3.54
CA ALA A 98 -5.55 -1.26 -4.44
C ALA A 98 -6.90 -0.72 -4.92
N LEU A 99 -7.70 -0.14 -4.02
CA LEU A 99 -8.98 0.50 -4.35
C LEU A 99 -8.78 1.65 -5.35
N LYS A 100 -7.86 2.56 -5.06
CA LYS A 100 -7.55 3.69 -5.95
C LYS A 100 -7.13 3.23 -7.34
N ASN A 101 -6.26 2.22 -7.41
CA ASN A 101 -5.77 1.66 -8.66
C ASN A 101 -6.91 1.00 -9.44
N ARG A 102 -7.77 0.23 -8.76
CA ARG A 102 -8.91 -0.42 -9.39
C ARG A 102 -9.92 0.59 -9.91
N TYR A 103 -10.31 1.57 -9.09
CA TYR A 103 -11.22 2.64 -9.50
C TYR A 103 -10.69 3.38 -10.73
N SER A 104 -9.42 3.76 -10.72
CA SER A 104 -8.79 4.44 -11.86
C SER A 104 -8.83 3.60 -13.14
N LEU A 105 -8.63 2.28 -13.03
CA LEU A 105 -8.77 1.36 -14.15
C LEU A 105 -10.21 1.29 -14.67
N LEU A 106 -11.20 1.19 -13.77
CA LEU A 106 -12.62 1.17 -14.13
C LEU A 106 -13.04 2.45 -14.85
N MET A 107 -12.68 3.62 -14.30
CA MET A 107 -12.98 4.92 -14.91
C MET A 107 -12.33 5.05 -16.30
N ARG A 108 -11.09 4.59 -16.48
CA ARG A 108 -10.43 4.58 -17.79
C ARG A 108 -11.13 3.66 -18.79
N ARG A 109 -11.62 2.49 -18.34
CA ARG A 109 -12.39 1.56 -19.20
C ARG A 109 -13.73 2.15 -19.62
N MET A 110 -14.42 2.85 -18.72
CA MET A 110 -15.70 3.51 -19.03
C MET A 110 -15.54 4.64 -20.04
N ARG A 111 -14.49 5.46 -19.92
CA ARG A 111 -14.21 6.56 -20.87
C ARG A 111 -13.93 6.08 -22.29
N ARG A 112 -13.37 4.88 -22.45
CA ARG A 112 -13.07 4.28 -23.77
C ARG A 112 -14.28 3.62 -24.45
N LYS A 113 -15.36 3.39 -23.70
CA LYS A 113 -16.60 2.78 -24.20
C LYS A 113 -17.66 3.82 -24.57
N ARG A 114 -17.37 5.11 -24.39
CA ARG A 114 -18.18 6.24 -24.86
C ARG A 114 -17.59 6.73 -26.17
#